data_AF-A0A8J7SEK8-F1
#
_entry.id   AF-A0A8J7SEK8-F1
#
_cell.length_a   1.000
_cell.length_b   1.000
_cell.length_c   1.000
_cell.angle_alpha   90.00
_cell.angle_beta   90.00
_cell.angle_gamma   90.00
#
_symmetry.space_group_name_H-M   'P 1'
#
loop_
_entity.id
_entity.type
_entity.pdbx_description
1 polymer ?
#
loop_
_entity_poly.entity_id
_entity_poly.type
_entity_poly.pdbx_seq_one_letter_code
_entity_poly.pdbx_strand_id
1 'polypeptide(L)'
;MTSEAARAALSQTIRRILLAHWDPLGLADTPGAADAYTHQTREVLALLSDPDITAGRVAHYLDWVERNTMHLQPREGAARAAAEKLVALPHPDADVAED
;
A
#
# COMPACT_ATOMS: atom_id res chain seq x y z
N MET A 1 15.96 10.01 12.60
CA MET A 1 16.01 9.71 11.15
C MET A 1 15.50 10.95 10.41
N THR A 2 16.04 11.28 9.23
CA THR A 2 15.45 12.36 8.40
C THR A 2 14.08 11.92 7.87
N SER A 3 13.14 12.86 7.74
CA SER A 3 11.78 12.60 7.22
C SER A 3 11.79 11.84 5.88
N GLU A 4 12.78 12.11 5.02
CA GLU A 4 12.93 11.45 3.73
C GLU A 4 13.32 9.97 3.82
N ALA A 5 14.22 9.60 4.74
CA ALA A 5 14.60 8.21 4.96
C ALA A 5 13.44 7.39 5.54
N ALA A 6 12.66 7.98 6.44
CA ALA A 6 11.45 7.36 7.00
C ALA A 6 10.39 7.13 5.91
N ARG A 7 10.16 8.12 5.05
CA ARG A 7 9.22 8.03 3.93
C ARG A 7 9.65 6.98 2.89
N ALA A 8 10.95 6.85 2.62
CA ALA A 8 11.49 5.81 1.75
C ALA A 8 11.27 4.40 2.34
N ALA A 9 11.56 4.22 3.64
CA ALA A 9 11.34 2.95 4.34
C ALA A 9 9.85 2.54 4.39
N LEU A 10 8.96 3.51 4.59
CA LEU A 10 7.52 3.30 4.54
C LEU A 10 7.06 2.89 3.13
N SER A 11 7.54 3.58 2.09
CA SER A 11 7.24 3.24 0.70
C SER A 11 7.68 1.82 0.35
N GLN A 12 8.87 1.40 0.80
CA GLN A 12 9.35 0.03 0.60
C GLN A 12 8.48 -0.99 1.34
N THR A 13 7.97 -0.65 2.53
CA THR A 13 7.09 -1.51 3.30
C THR A 13 5.72 -1.67 2.67
N ILE A 14 5.11 -0.57 2.21
CA ILE A 14 3.85 -0.58 1.45
C ILE A 14 3.98 -1.49 0.22
N ARG A 15 5.06 -1.32 -0.55
CA ARG A 15 5.33 -2.13 -1.74
C ARG A 15 5.42 -3.63 -1.44
N ARG A 16 6.08 -4.01 -0.34
CA ARG A 16 6.15 -5.42 0.09
C ARG A 16 4.77 -5.97 0.44
N ILE A 17 3.92 -5.18 1.09
CA ILE A 17 2.55 -5.59 1.42
C ILE A 17 1.73 -5.78 0.15
N LEU A 18 1.84 -4.87 -0.82
CA LEU A 18 1.16 -4.98 -2.10
C LEU A 18 1.57 -6.25 -2.85
N LEU A 19 2.88 -6.54 -2.93
CA LEU A 19 3.39 -7.78 -3.56
C LEU A 19 2.97 -9.06 -2.84
N ALA A 20 2.92 -9.06 -1.50
CA ALA A 20 2.64 -10.28 -0.75
C ALA A 20 1.14 -10.60 -0.61
N HIS A 21 0.27 -9.59 -0.64
CA HIS A 21 -1.12 -9.76 -0.23
C HIS A 21 -2.13 -9.38 -1.31
N TRP A 22 -1.80 -8.37 -2.13
CA TRP A 22 -2.70 -7.88 -3.16
C TRP A 22 -2.37 -8.52 -4.52
N ASP A 23 -1.18 -8.21 -5.05
CA ASP A 23 -0.55 -8.73 -6.26
C ASP A 23 -1.46 -9.36 -7.32
N PRO A 24 -2.33 -8.56 -7.96
CA PRO A 24 -3.25 -9.05 -8.99
C PRO A 24 -2.54 -9.58 -10.24
N LEU A 25 -1.27 -9.21 -10.44
CA LEU A 25 -0.46 -9.62 -11.59
C LEU A 25 0.40 -10.87 -11.32
N GLY A 26 0.43 -11.38 -10.08
CA GLY A 26 1.23 -12.56 -9.72
C GLY A 26 2.75 -12.34 -9.87
N LEU A 27 3.23 -11.15 -9.53
CA LEU A 27 4.62 -10.72 -9.65
C LEU A 27 5.47 -10.99 -8.42
N ALA A 28 4.92 -11.51 -7.32
CA ALA A 28 5.64 -11.77 -6.07
C ALA A 28 6.93 -12.59 -6.27
N ASP A 29 6.89 -13.59 -7.16
CA ASP A 29 8.02 -14.48 -7.46
C ASP A 29 8.84 -14.03 -8.68
N THR A 30 8.52 -12.88 -9.28
CA THR A 30 9.18 -12.39 -10.49
C THR A 30 10.41 -11.53 -10.15
N PRO A 31 11.62 -11.97 -10.52
CA PRO A 31 12.83 -11.16 -10.32
C PRO A 31 12.71 -9.81 -11.05
N GLY A 32 13.02 -8.72 -10.36
CA GLY A 32 12.98 -7.37 -10.95
C GLY A 32 11.59 -6.73 -11.02
N ALA A 33 10.52 -7.39 -10.55
CA ALA A 33 9.18 -6.80 -10.50
C ALA A 33 8.97 -5.81 -9.35
N ALA A 34 10.04 -5.46 -8.62
CA ALA A 34 9.98 -4.55 -7.47
C ALA A 34 9.35 -3.20 -7.82
N ASP A 35 9.50 -2.72 -9.05
CA ASP A 35 8.99 -1.40 -9.44
C ASP A 35 7.58 -1.42 -10.05
N ALA A 36 6.99 -2.62 -10.26
CA ALA A 36 5.67 -2.77 -10.88
C ALA A 36 4.54 -2.04 -10.11
N TYR A 37 4.69 -1.93 -8.78
CA TYR A 37 3.71 -1.28 -7.91
C TYR A 37 4.15 0.10 -7.42
N THR A 38 5.11 0.74 -8.09
CA THR A 38 5.62 2.07 -7.68
C THR A 38 4.53 3.12 -7.66
N HIS A 39 3.65 3.14 -8.66
CA HIS A 39 2.53 4.07 -8.72
C HIS A 39 1.56 3.84 -7.56
N GLN A 40 1.10 2.61 -7.37
CA GLN A 40 0.15 2.26 -6.30
C GLN A 40 0.74 2.50 -4.92
N THR A 41 2.05 2.31 -4.75
CA THR A 41 2.76 2.64 -3.51
C THR A 41 2.65 4.13 -3.18
N ARG A 42 2.78 5.03 -4.17
CA ARG A 42 2.65 6.48 -3.97
C ARG A 42 1.22 6.88 -3.60
N GLU A 43 0.24 6.33 -4.31
CA GLU A 43 -1.18 6.59 -4.04
C GLU A 43 -1.61 6.07 -2.66
N VAL A 44 -1.20 4.85 -2.30
CA VAL A 44 -1.46 4.31 -0.95
C VAL A 44 -0.77 5.14 0.11
N LEU A 45 0.46 5.59 -0.11
CA LEU A 45 1.14 6.48 0.84
C LEU A 45 0.37 7.79 1.04
N ALA A 46 -0.19 8.36 -0.04
CA ALA A 46 -1.03 9.56 0.05
C ALA A 46 -2.34 9.28 0.81
N LEU A 47 -3.01 8.15 0.54
CA LEU A 47 -4.19 7.73 1.29
C LEU A 47 -3.90 7.52 2.78
N LEU A 48 -2.76 6.92 3.12
CA LEU A 48 -2.35 6.71 4.51
C LEU A 48 -1.93 8.01 5.24
N SER A 49 -1.80 9.12 4.51
CA SER A 49 -1.57 10.44 5.11
C SER A 49 -2.87 11.08 5.64
N ASP A 50 -4.04 10.53 5.28
CA ASP A 50 -5.33 10.92 5.85
C ASP A 50 -5.54 10.23 7.22
N PRO A 51 -5.71 10.99 8.33
CA PRO A 51 -5.91 10.42 9.65
C PRO A 51 -7.22 9.61 9.79
N ASP A 52 -8.21 9.86 8.93
CA ASP A 52 -9.49 9.15 8.93
C ASP A 52 -9.49 7.96 7.94
N ILE A 53 -8.31 7.58 7.43
CA ILE A 53 -8.19 6.45 6.51
C ILE A 53 -8.62 5.16 7.20
N THR A 54 -9.38 4.35 6.47
CA THR A 54 -9.82 3.04 6.94
C THR A 54 -9.37 1.95 5.99
N ALA A 55 -9.22 0.72 6.51
CA ALA A 55 -8.96 -0.45 5.66
C ALA A 55 -10.05 -0.63 4.59
N GLY A 56 -11.29 -0.18 4.84
CA GLY A 56 -12.35 -0.21 3.83
C GLY A 56 -12.07 0.70 2.65
N ARG A 57 -11.62 1.94 2.91
CA ARG A 57 -11.25 2.91 1.86
C ARG A 57 -10.04 2.44 1.07
N VAL A 58 -9.00 1.93 1.74
CA VAL A 58 -7.81 1.39 1.06
C VAL A 58 -8.17 0.16 0.21
N ALA A 59 -8.98 -0.76 0.74
CA ALA A 59 -9.42 -1.94 -0.02
C ALA A 59 -10.23 -1.54 -1.26
N HIS A 60 -11.16 -0.58 -1.11
CA HIS A 60 -11.95 -0.07 -2.22
C HIS A 60 -11.06 0.55 -3.32
N TYR A 61 -10.03 1.31 -2.94
CA TYR A 61 -9.06 1.83 -3.90
C TYR A 61 -8.31 0.71 -4.64
N LEU A 62 -7.83 -0.31 -3.93
CA LEU A 62 -7.11 -1.44 -4.54
C LEU A 62 -8.02 -2.23 -5.50
N ASP A 63 -9.26 -2.53 -5.12
CA ASP A 63 -10.26 -3.16 -5.99
C ASP A 63 -10.56 -2.29 -7.22
N TRP A 64 -10.63 -0.96 -7.04
CA TRP A 64 -10.84 -0.03 -8.14
C TRP A 64 -9.68 -0.06 -9.13
N VAL A 65 -8.42 -0.12 -8.66
CA VAL A 65 -7.24 -0.24 -9.52
C VAL A 65 -7.27 -1.53 -10.32
N GLU A 66 -7.59 -2.66 -9.69
CA GLU A 66 -7.70 -3.96 -10.38
C GLU A 66 -8.71 -3.88 -11.54
N ARG A 67 -9.90 -3.33 -11.30
CA ARG A 67 -10.98 -3.27 -12.29
C ARG A 67 -10.75 -2.22 -13.37
N ASN A 68 -10.33 -1.02 -12.98
CA ASN A 68 -10.39 0.16 -13.86
C ASN A 68 -9.05 0.52 -14.48
N THR A 69 -7.95 0.17 -13.82
CA THR A 69 -6.59 0.42 -14.34
C THR A 69 -6.01 -0.83 -14.98
N MET A 70 -6.19 -2.00 -14.36
CA MET A 70 -5.60 -3.25 -14.84
C MET A 70 -6.57 -4.09 -15.68
N HIS A 71 -7.87 -3.75 -15.69
CA HIS A 71 -8.92 -4.48 -16.39
C HIS A 71 -9.01 -5.96 -15.98
N LEU A 72 -8.76 -6.23 -14.69
CA LEU A 72 -8.80 -7.56 -14.09
C LEU A 72 -10.07 -7.75 -13.26
N GLN A 73 -10.41 -9.02 -13.04
CA GLN A 73 -11.41 -9.38 -12.05
C GLN A 73 -10.72 -9.51 -10.68
N PRO A 74 -11.16 -8.75 -9.66
CA PRO A 74 -10.51 -8.80 -8.37
C PRO A 74 -10.60 -10.15 -7.69
N ARG A 75 -9.48 -10.55 -7.09
CA ARG A 75 -9.44 -11.76 -6.25
C ARG A 75 -10.11 -11.46 -4.91
N GLU A 76 -11.11 -12.25 -4.57
CA GLU A 76 -11.88 -12.07 -3.34
C GLU A 76 -10.95 -12.00 -2.12
N GLY A 77 -11.12 -10.96 -1.30
CA GLY A 77 -10.38 -10.75 -0.06
C GLY A 77 -8.94 -10.24 -0.21
N ALA A 78 -8.35 -10.21 -1.40
CA ALA A 78 -6.96 -9.79 -1.61
C ALA A 78 -6.73 -8.31 -1.23
N ALA A 79 -7.55 -7.42 -1.81
CA ALA A 79 -7.53 -6.00 -1.51
C ALA A 79 -7.76 -5.72 -0.02
N ARG A 80 -8.70 -6.43 0.61
CA ARG A 80 -9.01 -6.29 2.03
C ARG A 80 -7.85 -6.71 2.93
N ALA A 81 -7.24 -7.86 2.66
CA ALA A 81 -6.11 -8.37 3.43
C ALA A 81 -4.89 -7.44 3.35
N ALA A 82 -4.62 -6.88 2.17
CA ALA A 82 -3.57 -5.88 2.00
C ALA A 82 -3.90 -4.58 2.77
N ALA A 83 -5.14 -4.09 2.63
CA ALA A 83 -5.58 -2.86 3.27
C ALA A 83 -5.48 -2.89 4.81
N GLU A 84 -5.84 -4.00 5.45
CA GLU A 84 -5.73 -4.17 6.90
C GLU A 84 -4.29 -4.05 7.39
N LYS A 85 -3.32 -4.56 6.61
CA LYS A 85 -1.90 -4.44 6.93
C LYS A 85 -1.37 -3.03 6.68
N LEU A 86 -1.87 -2.36 5.65
CA LEU A 86 -1.45 -1.01 5.28
C LEU A 86 -1.87 0.02 6.33
N VAL A 87 -3.10 -0.05 6.84
CA VAL A 87 -3.56 0.89 7.88
C VAL A 87 -2.98 0.63 9.27
N ALA A 88 -2.38 -0.54 9.48
CA ALA A 88 -1.66 -0.86 10.71
C ALA A 88 -0.20 -0.36 10.70
N LEU A 89 0.26 0.25 9.61
CA LEU A 89 1.60 0.83 9.53
C LEU A 89 1.68 2.08 10.41
N PRO A 90 2.83 2.31 11.08
CA PRO A 90 3.02 3.54 11.85
C PRO A 90 2.96 4.75 10.92
N HIS A 91 2.20 5.78 11.33
CA HIS A 91 2.22 7.05 10.63
C HIS A 91 3.59 7.73 10.90
N PRO A 92 4.30 8.20 9.87
CA PRO A 92 5.64 8.77 10.03
C PRO A 92 5.66 10.03 10.90
N ASP A 93 4.50 10.68 11.09
CA ASP A 93 4.34 11.90 11.89
C ASP A 93 3.78 11.64 13.30
N ALA A 94 3.48 10.39 13.67
CA ALA A 94 2.90 10.05 14.98
C ALA A 94 3.92 10.03 16.13
N ASP A 95 5.23 10.11 15.84
CA ASP A 95 6.32 10.02 16.82
C ASP A 95 6.88 11.39 17.28
N VAL A 96 6.23 12.50 16.92
CA VAL A 96 6.50 13.83 17.52
C VAL A 96 5.45 14.14 18.60
N ALA A 97 5.33 13.25 19.58
CA ALA A 97 4.80 13.63 20.89
C ALA A 97 6.01 14.08 21.73
N GLU A 98 6.13 15.40 21.90
CA GLU A 98 7.15 16.07 22.69
C GLU A 98 7.14 15.61 24.16
N ASP A 99 8.33 15.46 24.74
CA ASP A 99 8.60 15.41 26.18
C ASP A 99 9.57 16.54 26.53
#